data_AF-A0A7S4LXA2-F1
#
_entry.id   AF-A0A7S4LXA2-F1
#
_cell.length_a   1.000
_cell.length_b   1.000
_cell.length_c   1.000
_cell.angle_alpha   90.00
_cell.angle_beta   90.00
_cell.angle_gamma   90.00
#
_symmetry.space_group_name_H-M   'P 1'
#
loop_
_entity.id
_entity.type
_entity.pdbx_description
1 polymer ?
#
loop_
_entity_poly.entity_id
_entity_poly.type
_entity_poly.pdbx_seq_one_letter_code
_entity_poly.pdbx_strand_id
1 'polypeptide(L)'
;MSTRRDIQDGAKFEWLTSGLVYTEVLGWLDMGHARGDDIIALKRQFLAGENSGKDFYTVMYRQDMRIARFGSRLGIGKFSRWQIK
;
A
#
# COMPACT_ATOMS: atom_id res chain seq x y z
N MET A 1 -7.17 12.04 -9.37
CA MET A 1 -6.12 12.61 -8.48
C MET A 1 -6.72 12.75 -7.10
N SER A 2 -6.01 12.27 -6.09
CA SER A 2 -6.41 12.46 -4.69
C SER A 2 -6.24 13.92 -4.27
N THR A 3 -7.01 14.33 -3.28
CA THR A 3 -7.10 15.66 -2.69
C THR A 3 -6.73 15.61 -1.21
N ARG A 4 -6.56 16.77 -0.56
CA ARG A 4 -6.31 16.81 0.90
C ARG A 4 -7.41 16.16 1.73
N ARG A 5 -8.64 16.08 1.22
CA ARG A 5 -9.76 15.42 1.91
C ARG A 5 -9.61 13.91 1.96
N ASP A 6 -8.78 13.36 1.08
CA ASP A 6 -8.49 11.93 1.06
C ASP A 6 -7.41 11.56 2.09
N ILE A 7 -6.70 12.54 2.66
CA ILE A 7 -5.72 12.30 3.72
C ILE A 7 -6.45 11.79 4.96
N GLN A 8 -6.05 10.61 5.42
CA GLN A 8 -6.58 9.97 6.60
C GLN A 8 -5.53 9.91 7.71
N ASP A 9 -6.03 9.85 8.94
CA ASP A 9 -5.21 9.60 10.11
C ASP A 9 -4.63 8.17 10.05
N GLY A 10 -3.30 8.07 10.16
CA GLY A 10 -2.59 6.79 10.18
C GLY A 10 -2.99 5.89 11.35
N ALA A 11 -3.53 6.43 12.44
CA ALA A 11 -4.08 5.61 13.53
C ALA A 11 -5.24 4.71 13.08
N LYS A 12 -5.93 5.07 11.99
CA LYS A 12 -7.05 4.31 11.43
C LYS A 12 -6.63 3.28 10.38
N PHE A 13 -5.33 3.15 10.11
CA PHE A 13 -4.77 2.40 8.99
C PHE A 13 -5.35 0.99 8.80
N GLU A 14 -5.59 0.25 9.88
CA GLU A 14 -6.12 -1.12 9.82
C GLU A 14 -7.57 -1.22 9.34
N TRP A 15 -8.33 -0.13 9.44
CA TRP A 15 -9.77 -0.09 9.16
C TRP A 15 -10.11 0.71 7.90
N LEU A 16 -9.13 1.40 7.31
CA LEU A 16 -9.33 2.21 6.12
C LEU A 16 -9.44 1.33 4.88
N THR A 17 -10.54 1.51 4.15
CA THR A 17 -10.78 0.90 2.84
C THR A 17 -10.50 1.87 1.68
N SER A 18 -10.20 3.13 2.00
CA SER A 18 -9.80 4.16 1.03
C SER A 18 -9.08 5.34 1.70
N GLY A 19 -8.45 6.19 0.88
CA GLY A 19 -7.76 7.40 1.32
C GLY A 19 -6.25 7.35 1.12
N LEU A 20 -5.55 8.36 1.64
CA LEU A 20 -4.10 8.49 1.63
C LEU A 20 -3.59 8.52 3.08
N VAL A 21 -2.63 7.67 3.40
CA VAL A 21 -1.98 7.66 4.71
C VAL A 21 -0.51 7.95 4.54
N TYR A 22 0.03 8.85 5.37
CA TYR A 22 1.47 9.05 5.45
C TYR A 22 2.10 8.01 6.38
N THR A 23 3.22 7.45 5.94
CA THR A 23 4.10 6.61 6.76
C THR A 23 5.48 7.24 6.78
N GLU A 24 6.18 7.13 7.90
CA GLU A 24 7.53 7.68 8.02
C GLU A 24 8.53 6.96 7.10
N VAL A 25 8.34 5.64 6.91
CA VAL A 25 9.29 4.81 6.16
C VAL A 25 9.05 4.86 4.65
N LEU A 26 7.79 4.81 4.18
CA LEU A 26 7.47 4.75 2.74
C LEU A 26 6.90 6.06 2.19
N GLY A 27 6.60 7.05 3.04
CA GLY A 27 5.89 8.25 2.65
C GLY A 27 4.39 7.98 2.44
N TRP A 28 3.80 8.63 1.43
CA TRP A 28 2.36 8.55 1.15
C TRP A 28 1.98 7.20 0.52
N LEU A 29 1.07 6.49 1.18
CA LEU A 29 0.42 5.28 0.70
C LEU A 29 -1.02 5.56 0.28
N ASP A 30 -1.43 5.01 -0.86
CA ASP A 30 -2.80 5.09 -1.36
C ASP A 30 -3.58 3.82 -1.01
N MET A 31 -4.59 4.00 -0.16
CA MET A 31 -5.47 2.98 0.38
C MET A 31 -6.71 2.74 -0.48
N GLY A 32 -7.04 3.64 -1.42
CA GLY A 32 -8.27 3.57 -2.23
C GLY A 32 -8.16 2.68 -3.47
N HIS A 33 -6.94 2.51 -3.98
CA HIS A 33 -6.65 1.53 -5.05
C HIS A 33 -6.16 0.19 -4.50
N ALA A 34 -5.86 0.16 -3.21
CA ALA A 34 -5.63 -1.05 -2.46
C ALA A 34 -6.95 -1.81 -2.30
N ARG A 35 -6.96 -3.12 -2.52
CA ARG A 35 -8.13 -3.96 -2.23
C ARG A 35 -8.22 -4.30 -0.75
N GLY A 36 -7.53 -3.56 0.11
CA GLY A 36 -7.34 -3.84 1.54
C GLY A 36 -6.27 -4.90 1.80
N ASP A 37 -6.28 -6.00 1.04
CA ASP A 37 -5.36 -7.12 1.23
C ASP A 37 -3.89 -6.78 0.97
N ASP A 38 -3.62 -5.91 0.00
CA ASP A 38 -2.27 -5.48 -0.39
C ASP A 38 -1.58 -4.65 0.71
N ILE A 39 -2.36 -3.89 1.48
CA ILE A 39 -1.84 -3.13 2.62
C ILE A 39 -1.59 -4.03 3.82
N ILE A 40 -2.46 -5.01 4.09
CA ILE A 40 -2.21 -6.03 5.13
C ILE A 40 -0.95 -6.82 4.79
N ALA A 41 -0.78 -7.21 3.52
CA ALA A 41 0.42 -7.88 3.04
C ALA A 41 1.68 -7.00 3.18
N LEU A 42 1.57 -5.69 2.93
CA LEU A 42 2.67 -4.75 3.16
C LEU A 42 3.05 -4.70 4.64
N LYS A 43 2.08 -4.53 5.55
CA LYS A 43 2.33 -4.53 7.00
C LYS A 43 3.01 -5.82 7.48
N ARG A 44 2.57 -6.98 6.98
CA ARG A 44 3.20 -8.27 7.33
C ARG A 44 4.66 -8.35 6.88
N GLN A 45 5.01 -7.80 5.72
CA GLN A 45 6.40 -7.75 5.26
C GLN A 45 7.27 -6.88 6.17
N PHE A 46 6.75 -5.75 6.65
CA PHE A 46 7.43 -4.94 7.67
C PHE A 46 7.68 -5.74 8.94
N LEU A 47 6.63 -6.33 9.53
CA LEU A 47 6.77 -7.11 10.78
C LEU A 47 7.78 -8.25 10.64
N ALA A 48 7.76 -8.96 9.51
CA ALA A 48 8.71 -10.04 9.24
C ALA A 48 10.15 -9.51 9.03
N GLY A 49 10.30 -8.37 8.37
CA GLY A 49 11.58 -7.72 8.11
C GLY A 49 12.25 -7.18 9.36
N GLU A 50 11.52 -6.40 10.14
CA GLU A 50 11.95 -5.85 11.44
C GLU A 50 12.35 -6.95 12.42
N ASN A 51 11.62 -8.08 12.42
CA ASN A 51 11.93 -9.23 13.27
C ASN A 51 13.02 -10.16 12.69
N SER A 52 13.58 -9.86 11.51
CA SER A 52 14.54 -10.76 10.85
C SER A 52 15.97 -10.66 11.38
N GLY A 53 16.29 -9.61 12.14
CA GLY A 53 17.64 -9.35 12.66
C GLY A 53 18.68 -9.02 11.59
N LYS A 54 18.25 -8.71 10.36
CA LYS A 54 19.12 -8.31 9.25
C LYS A 54 19.30 -6.79 9.24
N ASP A 55 20.48 -6.33 8.85
CA ASP A 55 20.78 -4.90 8.66
C ASP A 55 19.88 -4.22 7.62
N PHE A 56 19.27 -5.01 6.72
CA PHE A 56 18.31 -4.54 5.74
C PHE A 56 17.28 -5.63 5.41
N TYR A 57 16.08 -5.21 5.06
CA TYR A 57 15.04 -6.10 4.52
C TYR A 57 14.31 -5.45 3.34
N THR A 58 13.64 -6.27 2.54
CA THR A 58 12.89 -5.78 1.38
C THR A 58 11.40 -5.80 1.68
N VAL A 59 10.72 -4.72 1.29
CA VAL A 59 9.26 -4.67 1.22
C VAL A 59 8.81 -4.39 -0.21
N MET A 60 7.71 -5.03 -0.59
CA MET A 60 7.12 -4.94 -1.91
C MET A 60 5.65 -4.53 -1.78
N TYR A 61 5.24 -3.54 -2.56
CA TYR A 61 3.86 -3.09 -2.65
C TYR A 61 3.37 -3.18 -4.09
N ARG A 62 2.21 -3.82 -4.28
CA ARG A 62 1.56 -3.98 -5.58
C ARG A 62 0.14 -3.42 -5.50
N GLN A 63 -0.16 -2.49 -6.38
CA GLN A 63 -1.50 -1.96 -6.58
C GLN A 63 -2.03 -2.41 -7.93
N ASP A 64 -3.08 -3.23 -7.92
CA ASP A 64 -3.72 -3.73 -9.14
C ASP A 64 -5.02 -2.94 -9.43
N MET A 65 -4.97 -2.01 -10.39
CA MET A 65 -6.15 -1.27 -10.83
C MET A 65 -6.84 -2.05 -11.96
N ARG A 66 -8.03 -2.59 -11.70
CA ARG A 66 -8.87 -3.21 -12.74
C ARG A 66 -9.92 -2.20 -13.20
N ILE A 67 -9.93 -1.89 -14.50
CA ILE A 67 -11.02 -1.11 -15.10
C ILE A 67 -11.98 -2.12 -15.74
N ALA A 68 -13.17 -2.24 -15.15
CA ALA A 68 -14.28 -2.96 -15.78
C ALA A 68 -15.18 -1.95 -16.48
N ARG A 69 -15.04 -1.81 -17.80
CA ARG A 69 -15.99 -1.07 -18.65
C ARG A 69 -16.30 -1.89 -19.91
N PHE A 70 -17.58 -1.96 -20.24
CA PHE A 70 -18.10 -2.54 -21.50
C PHE A 70 -17.52 -3.91 -21.86
N GLY A 71 -17.61 -4.90 -20.96
CA GLY A 71 -17.22 -6.29 -21.25
C GLY A 71 -15.70 -6.55 -21.34
N SER A 72 -14.87 -5.52 -21.33
CA SER A 72 -13.41 -5.65 -21.29
C SER A 72 -12.89 -5.62 -19.85
N ARG A 73 -12.00 -6.57 -19.52
CA ARG A 73 -11.25 -6.60 -18.25
C ARG A 73 -9.79 -6.26 -18.53
N LEU A 74 -9.50 -4.96 -18.69
CA LEU A 74 -8.13 -4.46 -18.75
C LEU A 74 -7.68 -4.03 -17.35
N GLY A 75 -6.49 -4.46 -16.97
CA GLY A 75 -5.89 -4.14 -15.68
C GLY A 75 -4.53 -3.48 -15.86
N ILE A 76 -4.29 -2.41 -15.10
CA ILE A 76 -2.99 -1.76 -15.01
C ILE A 76 -2.54 -1.89 -13.57
N GLY A 77 -1.32 -2.38 -13.35
CA GLY A 77 -0.73 -2.51 -12.04
C GLY A 77 0.42 -1.53 -11.84
N LYS A 78 0.58 -1.05 -10.61
CA LYS A 78 1.83 -0.41 -10.16
C LYS A 78 2.52 -1.34 -9.17
N PHE A 79 3.82 -1.47 -9.34
CA PHE A 79 4.67 -2.24 -8.44
C PHE A 79 5.78 -1.35 -7.90
N SER A 80 6.08 -1.46 -6.61
CA SER A 80 7.14 -0.71 -5.96
C SER A 80 7.86 -1.60 -4.96
N ARG A 81 9.18 -1.46 -4.89
CA ARG A 81 10.07 -2.25 -4.06
C ARG A 81 11.01 -1.31 -3.33
N TRP A 82 11.15 -1.52 -2.03
CA TRP A 82 12.07 -0.76 -1.19
C TRP A 82 12.97 -1.70 -0.43
N GLN A 83 14.20 -1.23 -0.19
CA GLN A 83 15.11 -1.83 0.78
C GLN A 83 15.10 -0.93 2.01
N ILE A 84 14.64 -1.47 3.12
CA ILE A 84 14.57 -0.79 4.41
C ILE A 84 15.84 -1.15 5.19
N LYS A 85 16.39 -0.17 5.90
CA LYS A 85 17.54 -0.29 6.79
C LYS A 85 17.05 -0.29 8.23
#